data_AF-A0A182EDI2-F1
#
_entry.id   AF-A0A182EDI2-F1
#
_cell.length_a   1.000
_cell.length_b   1.000
_cell.length_c   1.000
_cell.angle_alpha   90.00
_cell.angle_beta   90.00
_cell.angle_gamma   90.00
#
_symmetry.space_group_name_H-M   'P 1'
#
loop_
_entity.id
_entity.type
_entity.pdbx_description
1 polymer ?
#
loop_
_entity_poly.entity_id
_entity_poly.type
_entity_poly.pdbx_seq_one_letter_code
_entity_poly.pdbx_strand_id
1 'polypeptide(L)' 'MAEFSFPFEPYDIQLSLMQSITSCINEGKIGILESPTGTGKSMSIICATLSWLEKFEMQRKADLEKQLKAVQEVGK' A
#
# COMPACT_ATOMS: atom_id res chain seq x y z
N MET A 1 5.50 9.46 8.59
CA MET A 1 4.10 9.01 8.41
C MET A 1 4.06 7.55 8.79
N ALA A 2 3.08 7.12 9.58
CA ALA A 2 2.91 5.70 9.90
C ALA A 2 2.75 4.89 8.59
N GLU A 3 3.21 3.64 8.56
CA GLU A 3 3.19 2.81 7.36
C GLU A 3 1.76 2.64 6.79
N PHE A 4 0.76 2.67 7.67
CA PHE A 4 -0.66 2.58 7.38
C PHE A 4 -1.41 3.73 8.07
N SER A 5 -2.39 4.32 7.38
CA SER A 5 -3.30 5.32 7.95
C SER A 5 -4.38 4.63 8.80
N PHE A 6 -3.97 4.09 9.94
CA PHE A 6 -4.87 3.45 10.90
C PHE A 6 -5.40 4.51 11.89
N PRO A 7 -6.69 4.48 12.26
CA PRO A 7 -7.29 5.53 13.10
C PRO A 7 -6.79 5.55 14.56
N PHE A 8 -6.14 4.47 15.00
CA PHE A 8 -5.58 4.29 16.34
C PHE A 8 -4.20 3.63 16.25
N GLU A 9 -3.53 3.42 17.37
CA GLU A 9 -2.36 2.55 17.40
C GLU A 9 -2.79 1.11 17.06
N PRO A 10 -2.33 0.53 15.93
CA PRO A 10 -2.75 -0.79 15.51
C PRO A 10 -2.09 -1.87 16.38
N TYR A 11 -2.83 -2.93 16.68
CA TYR A 11 -2.25 -4.12 17.29
C TYR A 11 -1.28 -4.82 16.32
N ASP A 12 -0.33 -5.58 16.86
CA ASP A 12 0.65 -6.33 16.05
C ASP A 12 -0.03 -7.26 15.01
N ILE A 13 -1.15 -7.89 15.37
CA ILE A 13 -1.90 -8.75 14.45
C ILE A 13 -2.55 -7.97 13.30
N GLN A 14 -2.95 -6.71 13.54
CA GLN A 14 -3.48 -5.84 12.50
C GLN A 14 -2.36 -5.38 11.58
N LEU A 15 -1.21 -5.00 12.13
CA LEU A 15 -0.02 -4.64 11.36
C LEU A 15 0.43 -5.79 10.46
N SER A 16 0.56 -7.00 11.01
CA SER A 16 0.94 -8.19 10.26
C SER A 16 -0.03 -8.51 9.11
N LEU A 17 -1.35 -8.38 9.36
CA LEU A 17 -2.36 -8.54 8.32
C LEU A 17 -2.23 -7.47 7.23
N MET A 18 -2.07 -6.20 7.60
CA MET A 18 -1.93 -5.11 6.65
C MET A 18 -0.67 -5.24 5.78
N GLN A 19 0.46 -5.63 6.38
CA GLN A 19 1.71 -5.91 5.65
C GLN A 19 1.58 -7.10 4.70
N SER A 20 0.88 -8.15 5.11
CA SER A 20 0.62 -9.32 4.26
C SER A 20 -0.26 -8.96 3.05
N ILE A 21 -1.28 -8.10 3.27
CA ILE A 21 -2.13 -7.58 2.19
C ILE A 21 -1.30 -6.78 1.19
N THR A 22 -0.49 -5.82 1.65
CA THR A 22 0.27 -4.97 0.74
C THR A 22 1.37 -5.72 -0.01
N SER A 23 2.06 -6.68 0.62
CA SER A 23 3.00 -7.58 -0.06
C SER A 23 2.29 -8.38 -1.16
N CYS A 24 1.13 -8.97 -0.87
CA CYS A 24 0.37 -9.73 -1.85
C CYS A 24 -0.05 -8.88 -3.07
N ILE A 25 -0.49 -7.65 -2.83
CA ILE A 25 -0.86 -6.72 -3.91
C ILE A 25 0.37 -6.33 -4.74
N ASN A 26 1.48 -5.98 -4.10
CA ASN A 26 2.73 -5.61 -4.77
C ASN A 26 3.28 -6.74 -5.64
N GLU A 27 3.09 -7.99 -5.22
CA GLU A 27 3.53 -9.18 -5.96
C GLU A 27 2.53 -9.62 -7.04
N GLY A 28 1.35 -8.98 -7.14
CA GLY A 28 0.31 -9.36 -8.09
C GLY A 28 -0.25 -10.77 -7.84
N LYS A 29 -0.26 -11.22 -6.58
CA LYS A 29 -0.65 -12.59 -6.19
C LYS A 29 -2.06 -12.64 -5.59
N ILE A 30 -2.59 -13.86 -5.46
CA ILE A 30 -3.80 -14.15 -4.68
C ILE A 30 -3.36 -14.54 -3.26
N GLY A 31 -3.87 -13.83 -2.25
CA GLY A 31 -3.57 -14.06 -0.85
C GLY A 31 -4.76 -14.65 -0.11
N ILE A 32 -4.56 -15.79 0.55
CA ILE A 32 -5.54 -16.38 1.48
C ILE A 32 -5.04 -16.04 2.89
N LEU A 33 -5.69 -15.05 3.52
CA LEU A 33 -5.25 -14.49 4.80
C LEU A 33 -6.33 -14.70 5.86
N GLU A 34 -5.97 -15.39 6.94
CA GLU A 34 -6.82 -15.57 8.11
C GLU A 34 -6.54 -14.52 9.18
N SER A 35 -7.59 -14.12 9.89
CA SER A 35 -7.50 -13.24 11.05
C SER A 35 -8.59 -13.62 12.04
N PRO A 36 -8.28 -13.71 13.36
CA PRO A 36 -9.28 -14.02 14.38
C PRO A 36 -10.46 -13.04 14.36
N THR A 37 -11.64 -13.48 14.76
CA THR A 37 -12.81 -12.60 14.86
C THR A 37 -12.60 -11.53 15.93
N GLY A 38 -13.09 -10.31 15.69
CA GLY A 38 -13.02 -9.21 16.65
C GLY A 38 -11.72 -8.39 16.61
N THR A 39 -10.77 -8.73 15.74
CA THR A 39 -9.48 -8.01 15.59
C THR A 39 -9.54 -6.84 14.62
N GLY A 40 -10.71 -6.52 14.06
CA GLY A 40 -10.86 -5.42 13.10
C GLY A 40 -10.43 -5.74 11.66
N LYS A 41 -10.58 -6.98 11.19
CA LYS A 41 -10.24 -7.42 9.82
C LYS A 41 -10.69 -6.44 8.73
N SER A 42 -11.94 -5.96 8.77
CA SER A 42 -12.45 -5.00 7.79
C SER A 42 -11.68 -3.68 7.80
N MET A 43 -11.36 -3.16 8.99
CA MET A 43 -10.57 -1.93 9.13
C MET A 43 -9.16 -2.12 8.58
N SER A 44 -8.49 -3.22 8.96
CA SER A 44 -7.15 -3.55 8.45
C SER A 44 -7.12 -3.66 6.93
N ILE A 45 -8.11 -4.32 6.31
CA ILE A 45 -8.18 -4.42 4.84
C ILE A 45 -8.31 -3.04 4.19
N ILE A 46 -9.21 -2.20 4.69
CA ILE A 46 -9.44 -0.86 4.14
C ILE A 46 -8.18 0.00 4.29
N CYS A 47 -7.60 0.08 5.49
CA CYS A 47 -6.39 0.87 5.74
C CYS A 47 -5.20 0.38 4.89
N ALA A 48 -4.97 -0.94 4.80
CA ALA A 48 -3.91 -1.49 3.96
C ALA A 48 -4.09 -1.12 2.47
N THR A 49 -5.31 -1.27 1.96
CA THR A 49 -5.60 -1.05 0.53
C THR A 49 -5.51 0.42 0.15
N LEU A 50 -6.06 1.32 0.98
CA LEU A 50 -6.01 2.76 0.73
C LEU A 50 -4.58 3.30 0.87
N SER A 51 -3.85 2.92 1.93
CA SER A 51 -2.46 3.32 2.09
C SER A 51 -1.56 2.77 0.97
N TRP A 52 -1.87 1.58 0.43
CA TRP A 52 -1.19 1.07 -0.76
C TRP A 52 -1.51 1.90 -2.00
N LEU A 53 -2.78 2.23 -2.23
CA LEU A 53 -3.21 2.99 -3.40
C LEU A 53 -2.58 4.39 -3.44
N GLU A 54 -2.56 5.09 -2.30
CA GLU A 54 -1.91 6.40 -2.18
C GLU A 54 -0.41 6.33 -2.52
N LYS A 55 0.30 5.32 -2.00
CA LYS A 55 1.72 5.10 -2.31
C LYS A 55 1.93 4.78 -3.79
N PHE A 56 1.08 3.93 -4.35
CA PHE A 56 1.15 3.54 -5.76
C PHE A 56 0.95 4.74 -6.69
N GLU A 57 -0.05 5.58 -6.43
CA GLU A 57 -0.31 6.79 -7.22
C GLU A 57 0.84 7.80 -7.12
N MET A 58 1.39 7.99 -5.93
CA MET A 58 2.55 8.88 -5.71
C MET A 58 3.78 8.41 -6.48
N GLN A 59 4.10 7.11 -6.40
CA GLN A 59 5.22 6.52 -7.13
C GLN A 59 5.01 6.63 -8.65
N ARG A 60 3.82 6.26 -9.12
CA ARG A 60 3.47 6.34 -10.54
C ARG A 60 3.60 7.76 -11.09
N LYS A 61 3.18 8.77 -10.31
CA LYS A 61 3.34 10.17 -10.69
C LYS A 61 4.82 10.58 -10.77
N ALA A 62 5.63 10.20 -9.78
CA ALA A 62 7.06 10.49 -9.77
C ALA A 62 7.79 9.83 -10.95
N ASP A 63 7.41 8.60 -11.31
CA ASP A 63 7.97 7.88 -12.46
C ASP A 63 7.61 8.58 -13.78
N LEU A 64 6.36 9.01 -13.94
CA LEU A 64 5.91 9.77 -15.11
C LEU A 64 6.66 11.11 -15.24
N GLU A 65 6.87 11.83 -14.14
CA GLU A 65 7.64 13.07 -14.14
C GLU A 65 9.11 12.84 -14.53
N LYS A 66 9.71 11.72 -14.06
CA LYS A 66 11.07 11.33 -14.43
C LYS A 66 11.17 10.98 -15.91
N GLN A 67 10.20 10.23 -16.45
CA GLN A 67 10.14 9.89 -17.87
C GLN A 67 9.98 11.15 -18.73
N LEU A 68 9.11 12.09 -18.35
CA LEU A 68 8.92 13.34 -19.07
C LEU A 68 10.22 14.15 -19.17
N LYS A 69 10.98 14.26 -18.07
CA LYS A 69 12.28 14.94 -18.05
C LYS A 69 13.29 14.27 -18.98
N ALA A 70 13.38 12.94 -18.95
CA ALA A 70 14.30 12.20 -19.82
C ALA A 70 14.00 12.42 -21.31
N VAL A 71 12.71 12.47 -21.69
CA VAL A 71 12.32 12.76 -23.09
C VAL A 71 12.69 14.19 -23.50
N GLN A 72 12.53 15.17 -22.59
CA GLN A 72 12.89 16.56 -22.86
C GLN A 72 14.41 16.78 -23.01
N GLU A 73 15.23 16.00 -22.32
CA GLU A 73 16.69 16.06 -22.42
C GLU A 73 17.22 15.48 -23.73
N VAL A 74 16.59 14.43 -24.27
CA VAL A 74 16.97 13.81 -25.56
C VAL A 74 16.65 14.72 -26.76
N GLY A 75 15.66 15.60 -26.63
CA GLY A 75 15.29 16.55 -27.67
C GLY A 75 16.14 17.83 -27.73
N LYS A 76 17.08 18.02 -26.82
CA LYS A 76 18.08 19.10 -26.83
C LYS A 76 19.40 18.60 -27.42
#